data_AF-A0A2K5Q6D6-F1
#
_entry.id   AF-A0A2K5Q6D6-F1
#
_cell.length_a   1.000
_cell.length_b   1.000
_cell.length_c   1.000
_cell.angle_alpha   90.00
_cell.angle_beta   90.00
_cell.angle_gamma   90.00
#
_symmetry.space_group_name_H-M   'P 1'
#
loop_
_entity.id
_entity.type
_entity.pdbx_description
1 polymer ?
#
loop_
_entity_poly.entity_id
_entity_poly.type
_entity_poly.pdbx_seq_one_letter_code
_entity_poly.pdbx_strand_id
1 'polypeptide(L)'
;MAAAEPAVLALPNSGGVGAGAPSGTVPVLFCFSVFARPSSVPHGAGYELLIQKFLSLYGDQIDMHRKFVVQLFAEEWGQYVDLPKGFAVSERCKVRLVPLQIQLTTLGNLTPTSTVFFCCDMQERFRPAIKYFGDIISVGQRLLQGARILGIPVIVTEQYPKGLGSTVQEIDLTGVKLVLPKTKFSMVLPEVEAALAEIPGVRSVVLFGVETHVCIQQTALELVGRGVEVHIVADATSSRSMMDRMFALERLARTGIIVTTSEAVLLQLVADKDHPKFKEIQNLIKASAPESGLLSKV
;
A
#
# COMPACT_ATOMS: atom_id res chain seq x y z
N MET A 1 42.73 38.45 10.77
CA MET A 1 42.49 37.11 11.33
C MET A 1 41.77 36.30 10.27
N ALA A 2 42.52 35.50 9.51
CA ALA A 2 41.98 34.67 8.44
C ALA A 2 41.55 33.32 9.02
N ALA A 3 40.30 32.93 8.77
CA ALA A 3 39.74 31.65 9.20
C ALA A 3 40.24 30.53 8.27
N ALA A 4 40.70 29.43 8.88
CA ALA A 4 41.22 28.26 8.20
C ALA A 4 40.11 27.45 7.51
N GLU A 5 40.35 27.04 6.27
CA GLU A 5 39.54 26.04 5.56
C GLU A 5 39.72 24.64 6.20
N PRO A 6 38.67 23.80 6.25
CA PRO A 6 38.80 22.44 6.73
C PRO A 6 39.52 21.57 5.69
N ALA A 7 40.52 20.83 6.15
CA ALA A 7 41.32 19.93 5.34
C ALA A 7 40.46 18.83 4.69
N VAL A 8 40.52 18.74 3.37
CA VAL A 8 40.02 17.60 2.59
C VAL A 8 40.89 16.39 2.94
N LEU A 9 40.30 15.39 3.59
CA LEU A 9 40.93 14.09 3.80
C LEU A 9 41.14 13.42 2.44
N ALA A 10 42.38 13.43 1.96
CA ALA A 10 42.79 12.68 0.79
C ALA A 10 42.54 11.19 1.03
N LEU A 11 41.83 10.55 0.10
CA LEU A 11 41.73 9.09 0.03
C LEU A 11 43.15 8.50 -0.03
N PRO A 12 43.44 7.40 0.68
CA PRO A 12 44.76 6.78 0.61
C PRO A 12 45.05 6.36 -0.83
N ASN A 13 46.10 6.97 -1.37
CA ASN A 13 46.62 6.70 -2.70
C ASN A 13 47.29 5.31 -2.66
N SER A 14 46.57 4.26 -3.07
CA SER A 14 47.19 2.95 -3.30
C SER A 14 47.85 2.98 -4.69
N GLY A 15 49.04 3.55 -4.76
CA GLY A 15 49.90 3.45 -5.93
C GLY A 15 50.47 2.05 -6.08
N GLY A 16 50.33 1.48 -7.28
CA GLY A 16 51.39 0.71 -7.94
C GLY A 16 51.66 -0.73 -7.51
N VAL A 17 51.17 -1.66 -8.34
CA VAL A 17 51.80 -2.90 -8.80
C VAL A 17 52.02 -4.03 -7.76
N GLY A 18 51.15 -5.02 -7.86
CA GLY A 18 51.42 -6.40 -7.45
C GLY A 18 50.48 -7.33 -8.22
N ALA A 19 50.98 -7.98 -9.26
CA ALA A 19 50.29 -9.08 -9.92
C ALA A 19 50.13 -10.22 -8.89
N GLY A 20 48.96 -10.32 -8.28
CA GLY A 20 48.55 -11.38 -7.37
C GLY A 20 47.17 -11.87 -7.79
N ALA A 21 47.00 -13.18 -7.84
CA ALA A 21 45.77 -13.88 -8.23
C ALA A 21 44.50 -13.22 -7.64
N PRO A 22 43.36 -13.23 -8.35
CA PRO A 22 42.17 -12.55 -7.87
C PRO A 22 41.74 -13.21 -6.55
N SER A 23 41.81 -12.46 -5.46
CA SER A 23 41.02 -12.78 -4.27
C SER A 23 39.61 -13.04 -4.79
N GLY A 24 39.00 -14.17 -4.43
CA GLY A 24 37.69 -14.59 -4.96
C GLY A 24 36.52 -13.65 -4.59
N THR A 25 36.81 -12.41 -4.20
CA THR A 25 35.89 -11.34 -3.85
C THR A 25 36.17 -10.09 -4.68
N VAL A 26 35.11 -9.36 -4.98
CA VAL A 26 35.08 -8.16 -5.80
C VAL A 26 34.63 -6.98 -4.93
N PRO A 27 35.30 -5.82 -4.99
CA PRO A 27 34.88 -4.63 -4.24
C PRO A 27 33.57 -4.06 -4.79
N VAL A 28 32.62 -3.79 -3.91
CA VAL A 28 31.31 -3.23 -4.26
C VAL A 28 31.00 -2.07 -3.34
N LEU A 29 30.62 -0.93 -3.92
CA LEU A 29 30.12 0.21 -3.17
C LEU A 29 28.59 0.09 -3.06
N PHE A 30 28.09 -0.20 -1.86
CA PHE A 30 26.66 -0.30 -1.58
C PHE A 30 26.12 1.07 -1.21
N CYS A 31 25.13 1.56 -1.96
CA CYS A 31 24.50 2.86 -1.73
C CYS A 31 23.03 2.72 -1.33
N PHE A 32 22.61 3.42 -0.29
CA PHE A 32 21.21 3.50 0.15
C PHE A 32 20.88 4.91 0.63
N SER A 33 19.90 5.56 -0.01
CA SER A 33 19.60 6.98 0.22
C SER A 33 20.87 7.85 0.08
N VAL A 34 21.22 8.63 1.09
CA VAL A 34 22.43 9.45 1.16
C VAL A 34 23.67 8.70 1.65
N PHE A 35 23.53 7.43 2.03
CA PHE A 35 24.63 6.63 2.58
C PHE A 35 25.32 5.80 1.51
N ALA A 36 26.65 5.64 1.65
CA ALA A 36 27.44 4.73 0.84
C ALA A 36 28.45 3.98 1.73
N ARG A 37 28.48 2.65 1.64
CA ARG A 37 29.39 1.80 2.41
C ARG A 37 30.16 0.88 1.47
N PRO A 38 31.51 0.96 1.43
CA PRO A 38 32.31 0.01 0.66
C PRO A 38 32.27 -1.37 1.34
N SER A 39 32.15 -2.42 0.54
CA SER A 39 32.24 -3.81 1.01
C SER A 39 32.80 -4.70 -0.11
N SER A 40 32.79 -6.01 0.10
CA SER A 40 33.16 -6.99 -0.91
C SER A 40 32.17 -8.14 -0.94
N VAL A 41 32.01 -8.73 -2.13
CA VAL A 41 31.18 -9.92 -2.39
C VAL A 41 31.98 -10.93 -3.20
N PRO A 42 31.70 -12.24 -3.12
CA PRO A 42 32.31 -13.24 -3.97
C PRO A 42 32.21 -12.89 -5.46
N HIS A 43 33.24 -13.23 -6.24
CA HIS A 43 33.16 -13.17 -7.70
C HIS A 43 32.02 -14.07 -8.19
N GLY A 44 31.19 -13.56 -9.11
CA GLY A 44 29.99 -14.24 -9.59
C GLY A 44 28.76 -14.03 -8.70
N ALA A 45 28.83 -13.19 -7.66
CA ALA A 45 27.69 -12.88 -6.82
C ALA A 45 26.52 -12.30 -7.66
N GLY A 46 25.37 -12.96 -7.57
CA GLY A 46 24.13 -12.51 -8.23
C GLY A 46 23.26 -11.62 -7.35
N TYR A 47 22.05 -11.34 -7.85
CA TYR A 47 21.06 -10.47 -7.22
C TYR A 47 20.77 -10.80 -5.74
N GLU A 48 20.54 -12.08 -5.44
CA GLU A 48 20.15 -12.52 -4.09
C GLU A 48 21.20 -12.19 -3.02
N LEU A 49 22.48 -12.39 -3.34
CA LEU A 49 23.57 -12.11 -2.41
C LEU A 49 23.77 -10.61 -2.20
N LEU A 50 23.55 -9.80 -3.25
CA LEU A 50 23.57 -8.34 -3.14
C LEU A 50 22.46 -7.86 -2.20
N ILE A 51 21.25 -8.40 -2.30
CA ILE A 51 20.14 -8.08 -1.39
C ILE A 51 20.49 -8.46 0.04
N GLN A 52 20.99 -9.68 0.28
CA GLN A 52 21.41 -10.11 1.62
C GLN A 52 22.46 -9.15 2.21
N LYS A 53 23.42 -8.70 1.38
CA LYS A 53 24.44 -7.74 1.82
C LYS A 53 23.86 -6.36 2.14
N PHE A 54 22.89 -5.88 1.35
CA PHE A 54 22.17 -4.66 1.66
C PHE A 54 21.42 -4.75 3.00
N LEU A 55 20.70 -5.84 3.25
CA LEU A 55 19.99 -6.05 4.52
C LEU A 55 20.95 -6.15 5.71
N SER A 56 22.11 -6.78 5.54
CA SER A 56 23.15 -6.80 6.57
C SER A 56 23.73 -5.42 6.87
N LEU A 57 23.85 -4.54 5.87
CA LEU A 57 24.45 -3.21 6.05
C LEU A 57 23.43 -2.17 6.53
N TYR A 58 22.20 -2.23 6.04
CA TYR A 58 21.20 -1.18 6.19
C TYR A 58 19.85 -1.68 6.72
N GLY A 59 19.73 -2.93 7.18
CA GLY A 59 18.47 -3.56 7.57
C GLY A 59 17.62 -2.71 8.52
N ASP A 60 18.24 -2.09 9.52
CA ASP A 60 17.55 -1.21 10.48
C ASP A 60 16.96 0.08 9.86
N GLN A 61 17.41 0.43 8.65
CA GLN A 61 17.01 1.63 7.91
C GLN A 61 16.12 1.30 6.70
N ILE A 62 15.96 0.01 6.38
CA ILE A 62 15.18 -0.47 5.25
C ILE A 62 13.82 -0.92 5.75
N ASP A 63 12.75 -0.32 5.22
CA ASP A 63 11.39 -0.82 5.40
C ASP A 63 11.23 -2.15 4.65
N MET A 64 11.38 -3.26 5.37
CA MET A 64 11.34 -4.61 4.79
C MET A 64 10.01 -4.97 4.12
N HIS A 65 8.94 -4.19 4.33
CA HIS A 65 7.65 -4.42 3.69
C HIS A 65 7.59 -3.89 2.25
N ARG A 66 8.57 -3.09 1.82
CA ARG A 66 8.65 -2.60 0.45
C ARG A 66 9.36 -3.61 -0.45
N LYS A 67 8.90 -3.71 -1.69
CA LYS A 67 9.69 -4.38 -2.74
C LYS A 67 10.86 -3.46 -3.09
N PHE A 68 12.06 -4.01 -3.25
CA PHE A 68 13.26 -3.27 -3.66
C PHE A 68 13.83 -3.87 -4.92
N VAL A 69 14.53 -3.04 -5.68
CA VAL A 69 15.43 -3.48 -6.75
C VAL A 69 16.83 -2.95 -6.50
N VAL A 70 17.81 -3.75 -6.90
CA VAL A 70 19.20 -3.32 -6.94
C VAL A 70 19.48 -2.78 -8.34
N GLN A 71 20.05 -1.59 -8.40
CA GLN A 71 20.47 -0.93 -9.62
C GLN A 71 21.99 -0.80 -9.65
N LEU A 72 22.57 -0.95 -10.83
CA LEU A 72 23.99 -0.82 -11.09
C LEU A 72 24.28 0.60 -11.61
N PHE A 73 25.35 1.25 -11.15
CA PHE A 73 25.81 2.48 -11.76
C PHE A 73 26.52 2.17 -13.08
N ALA A 74 25.95 2.64 -14.19
CA ALA A 74 26.53 2.56 -15.52
C ALA A 74 27.39 3.80 -15.75
N GLU A 75 28.72 3.63 -15.79
CA GLU A 75 29.66 4.73 -15.98
C GLU A 75 29.47 5.40 -17.34
N GLU A 76 29.17 4.60 -18.36
CA GLU A 76 28.96 5.07 -19.73
C GLU A 76 27.74 6.00 -19.88
N TRP A 77 26.76 5.86 -18.99
CA TRP A 77 25.56 6.71 -18.95
C TRP A 77 25.56 7.73 -17.81
N GLY A 78 26.55 7.67 -16.91
CA GLY A 78 26.61 8.52 -15.71
C GLY A 78 25.42 8.37 -14.77
N GLN A 79 24.68 7.26 -14.83
CA GLN A 79 23.44 7.04 -14.08
C GLN A 79 23.29 5.60 -13.60
N TYR A 80 22.33 5.38 -12.72
CA TYR A 80 21.97 4.03 -12.28
C TYR A 80 20.93 3.41 -13.21
N VAL A 81 21.16 2.14 -13.57
CA VAL A 81 20.29 1.32 -14.41
C VAL A 81 19.87 0.05 -13.68
N ASP A 82 18.78 -0.57 -14.10
CA ASP A 82 18.35 -1.86 -13.56
C ASP A 82 19.41 -2.94 -13.81
N LEU A 83 19.58 -3.84 -12.85
CA LEU A 83 20.49 -4.96 -12.99
C LEU A 83 20.11 -5.80 -14.22
N PRO A 84 21.02 -6.00 -15.19
CA PRO A 84 20.77 -6.84 -16.35
C PRO A 84 20.38 -8.26 -15.94
N LYS A 85 19.53 -8.91 -16.75
CA LYS A 85 19.18 -10.31 -16.52
C LYS A 85 20.43 -11.18 -16.57
N GLY A 86 20.67 -11.97 -15.52
CA GLY A 86 21.87 -12.79 -15.40
C GLY A 86 23.13 -12.02 -14.96
N PHE A 87 22.99 -10.79 -14.48
CA PHE A 87 24.11 -10.05 -13.90
C PHE A 87 24.78 -10.83 -12.78
N ALA A 88 26.11 -10.88 -12.85
CA ALA A 88 26.97 -11.45 -11.84
C ALA A 88 28.14 -10.49 -11.63
N VAL A 89 28.49 -10.24 -10.37
CA VAL A 89 29.58 -9.32 -10.02
C VAL A 89 30.92 -9.94 -10.45
N SER A 90 31.50 -9.41 -11.53
CA SER A 90 32.83 -9.81 -12.03
C SER A 90 33.91 -8.78 -11.72
N GLU A 91 33.53 -7.50 -11.68
CA GLU A 91 34.45 -6.38 -11.51
C GLU A 91 33.91 -5.35 -10.52
N ARG A 92 34.79 -4.43 -10.09
CA ARG A 92 34.44 -3.40 -9.12
C ARG A 92 33.25 -2.61 -9.63
N CYS A 93 32.19 -2.57 -8.83
CA CYS A 93 30.96 -1.88 -9.22
C CYS A 93 30.36 -1.07 -8.07
N LYS A 94 29.47 -0.17 -8.44
CA LYS A 94 28.64 0.60 -7.50
C LYS A 94 27.21 0.18 -7.71
N VAL A 95 26.56 -0.26 -6.64
CA VAL A 95 25.15 -0.66 -6.67
C VAL A 95 24.37 0.18 -5.69
N ARG A 96 23.11 0.45 -6.00
CA ARG A 96 22.17 1.07 -5.07
C ARG A 96 20.97 0.17 -4.87
N LEU A 97 20.45 0.18 -3.64
CA LEU A 97 19.14 -0.38 -3.37
C LEU A 97 18.13 0.77 -3.47
N VAL A 98 17.16 0.63 -4.39
CA VAL A 98 16.04 1.55 -4.47
C VAL A 98 14.76 0.79 -4.16
N PRO A 99 13.80 1.41 -3.45
CA PRO A 99 12.46 0.88 -3.42
C PRO A 99 12.03 0.67 -4.86
N LEU A 100 11.48 -0.50 -5.17
CA LEU A 100 10.72 -0.71 -6.38
C LEU A 100 9.56 0.27 -6.27
N GLN A 101 9.74 1.46 -6.84
CA GLN A 101 8.64 2.29 -7.23
C GLN A 101 7.92 1.47 -8.30
N ILE A 102 6.99 0.61 -7.87
CA ILE A 102 5.83 0.37 -8.69
C ILE A 102 5.36 1.79 -8.98
N GLN A 103 5.51 2.24 -10.22
CA GLN A 103 4.76 3.40 -10.67
C GLN A 103 3.30 3.03 -10.42
N LEU A 104 2.80 3.36 -9.24
CA LEU A 104 1.40 3.62 -9.00
C LEU A 104 1.12 4.96 -9.71
N THR A 105 1.36 5.02 -11.03
CA THR A 105 0.56 5.91 -11.88
C THR A 105 -0.77 5.20 -12.07
N THR A 106 -1.47 5.01 -10.96
CA THR A 106 -2.81 4.49 -10.97
C THR A 106 -3.71 5.69 -11.04
N LEU A 107 -4.22 5.96 -12.24
CA LEU A 107 -5.31 6.90 -12.50
C LEU A 107 -6.60 6.54 -11.72
N GLY A 108 -6.53 5.60 -10.78
CA GLY A 108 -7.66 5.10 -10.01
C GLY A 108 -8.43 3.99 -10.69
N ASN A 109 -7.88 3.29 -11.67
CA ASN A 109 -8.65 2.35 -12.48
C ASN A 109 -8.91 1.04 -11.71
N LEU A 110 -10.15 0.89 -11.25
CA LEU A 110 -10.67 -0.35 -10.67
C LEU A 110 -11.03 -1.38 -11.74
N THR A 111 -10.67 -2.64 -11.51
CA THR A 111 -11.19 -3.78 -12.28
C THR A 111 -11.62 -4.90 -11.32
N PRO A 112 -12.74 -5.59 -11.57
CA PRO A 112 -13.22 -6.63 -10.65
C PRO A 112 -12.18 -7.71 -10.33
N THR A 113 -11.35 -8.08 -11.30
CA THR A 113 -10.33 -9.15 -11.17
C THR A 113 -9.10 -8.76 -10.34
N SER A 114 -8.85 -7.47 -10.11
CA SER A 114 -7.68 -6.97 -9.36
C SER A 114 -8.05 -6.10 -8.15
N THR A 115 -9.31 -6.13 -7.75
CA THR A 115 -9.87 -5.35 -6.64
C THR A 115 -10.30 -6.27 -5.51
N VAL A 116 -10.12 -5.83 -4.26
CA VAL A 116 -10.69 -6.48 -3.06
C VAL A 116 -11.41 -5.42 -2.23
N PHE A 117 -12.54 -5.77 -1.63
CA PHE A 117 -13.31 -4.87 -0.79
C PHE A 117 -12.97 -5.11 0.69
N PHE A 118 -12.69 -4.04 1.43
CA PHE A 118 -12.41 -4.08 2.86
C PHE A 118 -13.53 -3.37 3.62
N CYS A 119 -14.25 -4.12 4.46
CA CYS A 119 -15.27 -3.61 5.37
C CYS A 119 -14.70 -3.53 6.79
N CYS A 120 -14.38 -2.32 7.24
CA CYS A 120 -13.67 -2.08 8.48
C CYS A 120 -14.63 -1.82 9.65
N ASP A 121 -14.71 -2.76 10.59
CA ASP A 121 -15.18 -2.56 11.97
C ASP A 121 -16.61 -1.95 12.09
N MET A 122 -17.52 -2.32 11.18
CA MET A 122 -18.91 -1.85 11.16
C MET A 122 -19.76 -2.52 12.26
N GLN A 123 -19.46 -2.24 13.52
CA GLN A 123 -19.96 -2.99 14.67
C GLN A 123 -21.09 -2.31 15.45
N GLU A 124 -21.89 -3.12 16.15
CA GLU A 124 -23.12 -2.71 16.87
C GLU A 124 -22.90 -1.57 17.87
N ARG A 125 -21.82 -1.58 18.66
CA ARG A 125 -21.61 -0.53 19.68
C ARG A 125 -21.13 0.80 19.13
N PHE A 126 -20.86 0.90 17.83
CA PHE A 126 -20.58 2.19 17.19
C PHE A 126 -21.84 3.00 16.87
N ARG A 127 -23.03 2.37 16.84
CA ARG A 127 -24.32 3.03 16.52
C ARG A 127 -24.56 4.38 17.22
N PRO A 128 -24.40 4.52 18.54
CA PRO A 128 -24.69 5.78 19.21
C PRO A 128 -23.61 6.84 19.01
N ALA A 129 -22.40 6.44 18.59
CA ALA A 129 -21.22 7.29 18.63
C ALA A 129 -20.83 7.83 17.26
N ILE A 130 -20.98 7.04 16.19
CA ILE A 130 -20.56 7.42 14.84
C ILE A 130 -21.59 8.33 14.17
N LYS A 131 -21.13 9.44 13.59
CA LYS A 131 -22.00 10.35 12.83
C LYS A 131 -22.52 9.66 11.57
N TYR A 132 -23.82 9.77 11.32
CA TYR A 132 -24.49 9.19 10.15
C TYR A 132 -24.38 7.67 10.05
N PHE A 133 -24.18 6.94 11.15
CA PHE A 133 -23.85 5.51 11.07
C PHE A 133 -24.90 4.67 10.31
N GLY A 134 -26.20 4.96 10.48
CA GLY A 134 -27.25 4.29 9.70
C GLY A 134 -27.11 4.50 8.19
N ASP A 135 -26.77 5.71 7.76
CA ASP A 135 -26.50 6.03 6.36
C ASP A 135 -25.24 5.32 5.85
N ILE A 136 -24.18 5.31 6.66
CA ILE A 136 -22.92 4.60 6.37
C ILE A 136 -23.14 3.09 6.25
N ILE A 137 -23.97 2.49 7.11
CA ILE A 137 -24.38 1.09 7.01
C ILE A 137 -25.10 0.83 5.70
N SER A 138 -26.06 1.68 5.34
CA SER A 138 -26.85 1.55 4.10
C SER A 138 -25.94 1.56 2.86
N VAL A 139 -24.97 2.48 2.81
CA VAL A 139 -24.00 2.55 1.71
C VAL A 139 -23.01 1.38 1.76
N GLY A 140 -22.56 0.97 2.95
CA GLY A 140 -21.73 -0.23 3.11
C GLY A 140 -22.40 -1.49 2.57
N GLN A 141 -23.68 -1.67 2.86
CA GLN A 141 -24.46 -2.80 2.34
C GLN A 141 -24.62 -2.75 0.81
N ARG A 142 -24.78 -1.55 0.24
CA ARG A 142 -24.77 -1.33 -1.22
C ARG A 142 -23.45 -1.79 -1.85
N LEU A 143 -22.31 -1.46 -1.25
CA LEU A 143 -20.99 -1.89 -1.72
C LEU A 143 -20.84 -3.41 -1.65
N LEU A 144 -21.29 -4.05 -0.59
CA LEU A 144 -21.23 -5.51 -0.44
C LEU A 144 -22.09 -6.24 -1.47
N GLN A 145 -23.30 -5.72 -1.75
CA GLN A 145 -24.15 -6.25 -2.81
C GLN A 145 -23.48 -6.11 -4.18
N GLY A 146 -22.86 -4.96 -4.46
CA GLY A 146 -22.12 -4.74 -5.70
C GLY A 146 -20.92 -5.67 -5.84
N ALA A 147 -20.14 -5.84 -4.78
CA ALA A 147 -19.02 -6.78 -4.74
C ALA A 147 -19.47 -8.21 -5.04
N ARG A 148 -20.58 -8.65 -4.44
CA ARG A 148 -21.17 -9.97 -4.67
C ARG A 148 -21.60 -10.17 -6.13
N ILE A 149 -22.31 -9.20 -6.72
CA ILE A 149 -22.75 -9.26 -8.13
C ILE A 149 -21.56 -9.40 -9.09
N LEU A 150 -20.45 -8.73 -8.76
CA LEU A 150 -19.24 -8.69 -9.58
C LEU A 150 -18.23 -9.80 -9.25
N GLY A 151 -18.53 -10.65 -8.25
CA GLY A 151 -17.62 -11.71 -7.81
C GLY A 151 -16.33 -11.19 -7.16
N ILE A 152 -16.36 -9.99 -6.59
CA ILE A 152 -15.20 -9.35 -5.95
C ILE A 152 -15.08 -9.84 -4.50
N PRO A 153 -13.90 -10.34 -4.07
CA PRO A 153 -13.69 -10.78 -2.70
C PRO A 153 -13.86 -9.65 -1.69
N VAL A 154 -14.46 -9.97 -0.53
CA VAL A 154 -14.65 -9.04 0.60
C VAL A 154 -13.94 -9.58 1.83
N ILE A 155 -13.13 -8.73 2.48
CA ILE A 155 -12.54 -8.98 3.80
C ILE A 155 -13.20 -8.05 4.82
N VAL A 156 -13.61 -8.61 5.95
CA VAL A 156 -14.27 -7.89 7.05
C VAL A 156 -13.43 -8.03 8.32
N THR A 157 -13.33 -6.95 9.10
CA THR A 157 -12.72 -6.99 10.43
C THR A 157 -13.67 -6.51 11.51
N GLU A 158 -13.44 -6.98 12.74
CA GLU A 158 -14.12 -6.53 13.94
C GLU A 158 -13.08 -6.10 14.98
N GLN A 159 -13.08 -4.83 15.38
CA GLN A 159 -12.23 -4.33 16.45
C GLN A 159 -12.80 -4.79 17.80
N TYR A 160 -12.04 -5.59 18.55
CA TYR A 160 -12.38 -6.04 19.90
C TYR A 160 -13.88 -6.39 20.10
N PRO A 161 -14.43 -7.38 19.37
CA PRO A 161 -15.87 -7.63 19.33
C PRO A 161 -16.48 -7.97 20.69
N LYS A 162 -15.69 -8.52 21.63
CA LYS A 162 -16.10 -8.72 23.02
C LYS A 162 -16.56 -7.40 23.69
N GLY A 163 -15.91 -6.29 23.36
CA GLY A 163 -16.22 -4.97 23.91
C GLY A 163 -16.99 -4.04 22.99
N LEU A 164 -16.95 -4.23 21.66
CA LEU A 164 -17.62 -3.38 20.66
C LEU A 164 -18.80 -4.06 19.95
N GLY A 165 -19.09 -5.32 20.26
CA GLY A 165 -20.10 -6.12 19.59
C GLY A 165 -19.62 -6.67 18.24
N SER A 166 -20.42 -7.51 17.63
CA SER A 166 -20.19 -7.99 16.26
C SER A 166 -20.55 -6.93 15.24
N THR A 167 -20.20 -7.19 13.99
CA THR A 167 -20.65 -6.47 12.81
C THR A 167 -22.18 -6.34 12.82
N VAL A 168 -22.70 -5.18 12.41
CA VAL A 168 -24.14 -4.89 12.42
C VAL A 168 -24.93 -5.85 11.55
N GLN A 169 -26.15 -6.19 11.97
CA GLN A 169 -26.98 -7.21 11.29
C GLN A 169 -27.39 -6.83 9.86
N GLU A 170 -27.45 -5.53 9.55
CA GLU A 170 -27.77 -5.02 8.21
C GLU A 170 -26.65 -5.28 7.19
N ILE A 171 -25.43 -5.52 7.67
CA ILE A 171 -24.29 -5.88 6.83
C ILE A 171 -24.31 -7.40 6.63
N ASP A 172 -24.67 -7.82 5.42
CA ASP A 172 -24.79 -9.23 5.06
C ASP A 172 -23.42 -9.84 4.77
N LEU A 173 -22.92 -10.63 5.72
CA LEU A 173 -21.63 -11.32 5.65
C LEU A 173 -21.65 -12.60 4.79
N THR A 174 -22.77 -12.94 4.15
CA THR A 174 -22.85 -14.15 3.33
C THR A 174 -21.89 -14.07 2.14
N GLY A 175 -21.01 -15.08 2.02
CA GLY A 175 -20.06 -15.19 0.90
C GLY A 175 -18.84 -14.26 0.99
N VAL A 176 -18.63 -13.56 2.11
CA VAL A 176 -17.37 -12.83 2.33
C VAL A 176 -16.21 -13.82 2.45
N LYS A 177 -15.03 -13.41 2.01
CA LYS A 177 -13.82 -14.25 2.00
C LYS A 177 -13.32 -14.51 3.42
N LEU A 178 -13.45 -13.52 4.30
CA LEU A 178 -12.86 -13.54 5.63
C LEU A 178 -13.56 -12.55 6.58
N VAL A 179 -13.78 -12.97 7.83
CA VAL A 179 -14.21 -12.10 8.94
C VAL A 179 -13.23 -12.31 10.10
N LEU A 180 -12.54 -11.25 10.54
CA LEU A 180 -11.48 -11.38 11.54
C LEU A 180 -11.64 -10.43 12.74
N PRO A 181 -11.64 -10.97 13.98
CA PRO A 181 -11.50 -10.15 15.16
C PRO A 181 -10.06 -9.62 15.28
N LYS A 182 -9.90 -8.37 15.73
CA LYS A 182 -8.58 -7.75 15.90
C LYS A 182 -8.52 -6.77 17.06
N THR A 183 -7.30 -6.48 17.51
CA THR A 183 -7.00 -5.38 18.43
C THR A 183 -6.12 -4.30 17.79
N LYS A 184 -5.32 -4.65 16.77
CA LYS A 184 -4.61 -3.69 15.91
C LYS A 184 -5.63 -2.83 15.18
N PHE A 185 -5.39 -1.52 15.11
CA PHE A 185 -6.32 -0.60 14.42
C PHE A 185 -6.37 -0.87 12.91
N SER A 186 -5.22 -1.03 12.26
CA SER A 186 -5.15 -1.43 10.85
C SER A 186 -5.73 -2.83 10.61
N MET A 187 -6.44 -3.01 9.51
CA MET A 187 -6.92 -4.32 9.02
C MET A 187 -5.79 -5.20 8.49
N VAL A 188 -4.60 -4.65 8.26
CA VAL A 188 -3.46 -5.42 7.73
C VAL A 188 -2.88 -6.29 8.85
N LEU A 189 -3.35 -7.54 8.88
CA LEU A 189 -2.96 -8.61 9.78
C LEU A 189 -2.34 -9.75 8.96
N PRO A 190 -1.54 -10.64 9.58
CA PRO A 190 -0.98 -11.80 8.89
C PRO A 190 -2.02 -12.64 8.13
N GLU A 191 -3.20 -12.82 8.71
CA GLU A 191 -4.32 -13.57 8.11
C GLU A 191 -4.95 -12.83 6.92
N VAL A 192 -5.01 -11.49 6.98
CA VAL A 192 -5.45 -10.65 5.86
C VAL A 192 -4.42 -10.68 4.74
N GLU A 193 -3.12 -10.61 5.05
CA GLU A 193 -2.05 -10.72 4.07
C GLU A 193 -2.04 -12.09 3.39
N ALA A 194 -2.26 -13.17 4.16
CA ALA A 194 -2.41 -14.52 3.61
C ALA A 194 -3.62 -14.61 2.66
N ALA A 195 -4.78 -14.07 3.06
CA ALA A 195 -5.97 -14.06 2.22
C ALA A 195 -5.79 -13.23 0.93
N LEU A 196 -5.05 -12.11 1.00
CA LEU A 196 -4.70 -11.32 -0.18
C LEU A 196 -3.74 -12.07 -1.10
N ALA A 197 -2.77 -12.83 -0.56
CA ALA A 197 -1.82 -13.61 -1.33
C ALA A 197 -2.49 -14.76 -2.12
N GLU A 198 -3.63 -15.26 -1.65
CA GLU A 198 -4.45 -16.25 -2.37
C GLU A 198 -5.20 -15.66 -3.57
N ILE A 199 -5.29 -14.34 -3.70
CA ILE A 199 -6.01 -13.66 -4.78
C ILE A 199 -4.97 -13.19 -5.81
N PRO A 200 -4.85 -13.84 -6.97
CA PRO A 200 -3.83 -13.48 -7.94
C PRO A 200 -4.05 -12.07 -8.49
N GLY A 201 -3.02 -11.24 -8.43
CA GLY A 201 -3.01 -9.93 -9.08
C GLY A 201 -3.83 -8.85 -8.39
N VAL A 202 -4.04 -8.93 -7.06
CA VAL A 202 -4.58 -7.79 -6.30
C VAL A 202 -3.71 -6.56 -6.51
N ARG A 203 -4.34 -5.48 -7.00
CA ARG A 203 -3.71 -4.17 -7.19
C ARG A 203 -4.37 -3.09 -6.37
N SER A 204 -5.67 -3.22 -6.13
CA SER A 204 -6.48 -2.19 -5.50
C SER A 204 -7.37 -2.73 -4.38
N VAL A 205 -7.61 -1.87 -3.38
CA VAL A 205 -8.53 -2.11 -2.28
C VAL A 205 -9.55 -0.99 -2.24
N VAL A 206 -10.83 -1.35 -2.28
CA VAL A 206 -11.95 -0.46 -1.95
C VAL A 206 -12.20 -0.57 -0.46
N LEU A 207 -11.92 0.49 0.29
CA LEU A 207 -11.93 0.51 1.75
C LEU A 207 -13.06 1.39 2.27
N PHE A 208 -13.90 0.81 3.13
CA PHE A 208 -15.01 1.48 3.79
C PHE A 208 -15.21 0.98 5.22
N GLY A 209 -15.99 1.70 6.04
CA GLY A 209 -16.21 1.38 7.45
C GLY A 209 -15.77 2.49 8.42
N VAL A 210 -15.44 2.13 9.67
CA VAL A 210 -15.19 3.08 10.77
C VAL A 210 -13.96 2.68 11.61
N GLU A 211 -13.27 3.59 12.29
CA GLU A 211 -13.36 5.05 12.20
C GLU A 211 -12.42 5.61 11.13
N THR A 212 -12.87 6.62 10.38
CA THR A 212 -12.11 7.26 9.28
C THR A 212 -10.68 7.63 9.68
N HIS A 213 -10.52 8.27 10.84
CA HIS A 213 -9.23 8.79 11.31
C HIS A 213 -8.35 7.75 12.03
N VAL A 214 -8.89 6.56 12.35
CA VAL A 214 -8.19 5.51 13.11
C VAL A 214 -7.98 4.29 12.23
N CYS A 215 -8.92 3.34 12.22
CA CYS A 215 -8.78 2.06 11.55
C CYS A 215 -8.69 2.23 10.04
N ILE A 216 -9.54 3.06 9.43
CA ILE A 216 -9.52 3.34 8.00
C ILE A 216 -8.20 4.00 7.59
N GLN A 217 -7.81 5.09 8.26
CA GLN A 217 -6.58 5.81 7.93
C GLN A 217 -5.32 4.94 8.09
N GLN A 218 -5.20 4.20 9.20
CA GLN A 218 -4.03 3.33 9.42
C GLN A 218 -3.99 2.18 8.41
N THR A 219 -5.14 1.59 8.08
CA THR A 219 -5.23 0.54 7.05
C THR A 219 -4.79 1.08 5.69
N ALA A 220 -5.31 2.24 5.29
CA ALA A 220 -5.02 2.83 3.99
C ALA A 220 -3.53 3.16 3.83
N LEU A 221 -2.92 3.79 4.84
CA LEU A 221 -1.49 4.11 4.83
C LEU A 221 -0.61 2.84 4.79
N GLU A 222 -1.00 1.80 5.53
CA GLU A 222 -0.27 0.54 5.57
C GLU A 222 -0.35 -0.25 4.25
N LEU A 223 -1.49 -0.22 3.57
CA LEU A 223 -1.71 -0.80 2.24
C LEU A 223 -0.92 -0.04 1.16
N VAL A 224 -0.97 1.30 1.15
CA VAL A 224 -0.16 2.11 0.22
C VAL A 224 1.34 1.87 0.43
N GLY A 225 1.78 1.74 1.68
CA GLY A 225 3.17 1.38 1.99
C GLY A 225 3.62 0.04 1.37
N ARG A 226 2.67 -0.87 1.10
CA ARG A 226 2.89 -2.17 0.42
C ARG A 226 2.69 -2.11 -1.09
N GLY A 227 2.44 -0.93 -1.65
CA GLY A 227 2.22 -0.75 -3.09
C GLY A 227 0.81 -1.14 -3.56
N VAL A 228 -0.17 -1.22 -2.65
CA VAL A 228 -1.58 -1.42 -2.99
C VAL A 228 -2.26 -0.08 -3.17
N GLU A 229 -3.00 0.09 -4.25
CA GLU A 229 -3.84 1.26 -4.50
C GLU A 229 -5.07 1.22 -3.59
N VAL A 230 -5.41 2.34 -2.96
CA VAL A 230 -6.54 2.41 -2.01
C VAL A 230 -7.57 3.43 -2.48
N HIS A 231 -8.83 2.98 -2.50
CA HIS A 231 -10.02 3.78 -2.75
C HIS A 231 -10.85 3.88 -1.47
N ILE A 232 -10.84 5.04 -0.83
CA ILE A 232 -11.65 5.33 0.34
C ILE A 232 -13.03 5.76 -0.11
N VAL A 233 -14.06 5.02 0.30
CA VAL A 233 -15.45 5.35 -0.01
C VAL A 233 -15.98 6.33 1.03
N ALA A 234 -15.97 7.63 0.72
CA ALA A 234 -16.23 8.70 1.70
C ALA A 234 -17.66 8.67 2.26
N ASP A 235 -18.64 8.31 1.42
CA ASP A 235 -20.06 8.12 1.79
C ASP A 235 -20.33 6.78 2.49
N ALA A 236 -19.33 5.93 2.65
CA ALA A 236 -19.37 4.69 3.44
C ALA A 236 -18.29 4.66 4.55
N THR A 237 -17.71 5.80 4.91
CA THR A 237 -16.79 5.93 6.03
C THR A 237 -17.15 7.09 6.94
N SER A 238 -17.02 6.89 8.25
CA SER A 238 -17.31 7.96 9.23
C SER A 238 -16.51 7.83 10.52
N SER A 239 -16.64 8.84 11.37
CA SER A 239 -16.02 8.93 12.70
C SER A 239 -17.02 9.48 13.71
N ARG A 240 -16.63 9.48 14.99
CA ARG A 240 -17.43 10.10 16.05
C ARG A 240 -17.55 11.61 15.93
N SER A 241 -16.50 12.24 15.41
CA SER A 241 -16.40 13.68 15.15
C SER A 241 -16.36 13.94 13.64
N MET A 242 -17.10 14.96 13.18
CA MET A 242 -16.98 15.42 11.80
C MET A 242 -15.62 16.07 11.54
N MET A 243 -15.01 16.71 12.53
CA MET A 243 -13.66 17.27 12.39
C MET A 243 -12.64 16.16 12.11
N ASP A 244 -12.63 15.11 12.93
CA ASP A 244 -11.71 13.98 12.73
C ASP A 244 -11.95 13.29 11.38
N ARG A 245 -13.22 13.11 11.00
CA ARG A 245 -13.60 12.56 9.69
C ARG A 245 -13.04 13.39 8.54
N MET A 246 -13.27 14.71 8.54
CA MET A 246 -12.91 15.59 7.42
C MET A 246 -11.39 15.73 7.28
N PHE A 247 -10.67 15.96 8.38
CA PHE A 247 -9.21 16.07 8.34
C PHE A 247 -8.55 14.75 7.95
N ALA A 248 -9.12 13.60 8.34
CA ALA A 248 -8.61 12.31 7.89
C ALA A 248 -8.80 12.10 6.39
N LEU A 249 -9.98 12.38 5.84
CA LEU A 249 -10.22 12.28 4.39
C LEU A 249 -9.30 13.22 3.60
N GLU A 250 -9.15 14.46 4.04
CA GLU A 250 -8.25 15.43 3.39
C GLU A 250 -6.78 14.96 3.43
N ARG A 251 -6.32 14.46 4.58
CA ARG A 251 -4.96 13.92 4.72
C ARG A 251 -4.74 12.71 3.81
N LEU A 252 -5.70 11.78 3.75
CA LEU A 252 -5.62 10.61 2.88
C LEU A 252 -5.52 11.04 1.41
N ALA A 253 -6.40 11.96 0.95
CA ALA A 253 -6.34 12.52 -0.39
C ALA A 253 -4.97 13.15 -0.71
N ARG A 254 -4.42 13.96 0.20
CA ARG A 254 -3.10 14.58 0.04
C ARG A 254 -1.93 13.59 0.03
N THR A 255 -2.14 12.38 0.53
CA THR A 255 -1.15 11.28 0.51
C THR A 255 -1.20 10.50 -0.81
N GLY A 256 -2.07 10.89 -1.75
CA GLY A 256 -2.25 10.19 -3.03
C GLY A 256 -3.24 9.02 -2.96
N ILE A 257 -3.97 8.87 -1.86
CA ILE A 257 -5.05 7.89 -1.73
C ILE A 257 -6.30 8.45 -2.38
N ILE A 258 -7.03 7.63 -3.13
CA ILE A 258 -8.21 8.07 -3.86
C ILE A 258 -9.38 8.14 -2.88
N VAL A 259 -9.97 9.32 -2.73
CA VAL A 259 -11.22 9.51 -1.99
C VAL A 259 -12.34 9.63 -3.01
N THR A 260 -13.28 8.69 -2.95
CA THR A 260 -14.35 8.51 -3.95
C THR A 260 -15.69 8.22 -3.27
N THR A 261 -16.72 7.93 -4.05
CA THR A 261 -18.06 7.58 -3.55
C THR A 261 -18.50 6.20 -4.00
N SER A 262 -19.50 5.64 -3.32
CA SER A 262 -20.00 4.29 -3.59
C SER A 262 -20.50 4.13 -5.02
N GLU A 263 -21.23 5.12 -5.54
CA GLU A 263 -21.74 5.11 -6.90
C GLU A 263 -20.62 5.16 -7.94
N ALA A 264 -19.61 6.01 -7.72
CA ALA A 264 -18.46 6.13 -8.60
C ALA A 264 -17.67 4.81 -8.68
N VAL A 265 -17.42 4.16 -7.53
CA VAL A 265 -16.75 2.84 -7.47
C VAL A 265 -17.53 1.79 -8.26
N LEU A 266 -18.84 1.68 -8.02
CA LEU A 266 -19.66 0.65 -8.65
C LEU A 266 -19.78 0.84 -10.17
N LEU A 267 -19.93 2.09 -10.63
CA LEU A 267 -19.96 2.41 -12.06
C LEU A 267 -18.58 2.23 -12.73
N GLN A 268 -17.51 2.58 -12.05
CA GLN A 268 -16.15 2.39 -12.57
C GLN A 268 -15.82 0.90 -12.76
N LEU A 269 -16.26 0.03 -11.85
CA LEU A 269 -16.03 -1.42 -11.92
C LEU A 269 -16.74 -2.10 -13.10
N VAL A 270 -17.85 -1.56 -13.57
CA VAL A 270 -18.55 -2.06 -14.76
C VAL A 270 -18.11 -1.36 -16.05
N ALA A 271 -17.59 -0.13 -15.94
CA ALA A 271 -17.01 0.73 -16.99
C ALA A 271 -17.92 1.12 -18.17
N ASP A 272 -18.84 0.24 -18.60
CA ASP A 272 -19.71 0.42 -19.74
C ASP A 272 -21.15 -0.03 -19.40
N LYS A 273 -22.15 0.64 -20.00
CA LYS A 273 -23.57 0.26 -19.89
C LYS A 273 -23.86 -1.12 -20.48
N ASP A 274 -23.02 -1.59 -21.40
CA ASP A 274 -23.16 -2.87 -22.10
C ASP A 274 -22.49 -4.00 -21.30
N HIS A 275 -21.87 -3.71 -20.16
CA HIS A 275 -21.36 -4.73 -19.24
C HIS A 275 -22.49 -5.67 -18.79
N PRO A 276 -22.31 -7.01 -18.79
CA PRO A 276 -23.38 -7.97 -18.49
C PRO A 276 -24.07 -7.76 -17.14
N LYS A 277 -23.34 -7.22 -16.16
CA LYS A 277 -23.82 -6.91 -14.81
C LYS A 277 -24.30 -5.48 -14.60
N PHE A 278 -24.25 -4.62 -15.62
CA PHE A 278 -24.59 -3.20 -15.47
C PHE A 278 -25.99 -2.98 -14.91
N LYS A 279 -27.02 -3.67 -15.42
CA LYS A 279 -28.40 -3.51 -14.93
C LYS A 279 -28.57 -3.89 -13.45
N GLU A 280 -27.90 -4.95 -13.01
CA GLU A 280 -27.91 -5.37 -11.60
C GLU A 280 -27.26 -4.30 -10.71
N ILE A 281 -26.12 -3.75 -11.15
CA ILE A 281 -25.42 -2.66 -10.46
C ILE A 281 -26.22 -1.35 -10.46
N GLN A 282 -26.80 -0.98 -11.60
CA GLN A 282 -27.66 0.20 -11.75
C GLN A 282 -28.83 0.17 -10.77
N ASN A 283 -29.43 -1.01 -10.54
CA ASN A 283 -30.52 -1.15 -9.58
C ASN A 283 -30.10 -0.80 -8.14
N LEU A 284 -28.82 -1.02 -7.77
CA LEU A 284 -28.30 -0.67 -6.44
C LEU A 284 -28.13 0.85 -6.24
N ILE A 285 -27.87 1.58 -7.32
CA ILE A 285 -27.59 3.03 -7.30
C ILE A 285 -28.75 3.87 -7.86
N LYS A 286 -29.89 3.23 -8.16
CA LYS A 286 -31.07 3.93 -8.70
C LYS A 286 -31.56 5.02 -7.75
N ALA A 287 -31.46 4.78 -6.45
CA ALA A 287 -31.61 5.82 -5.43
C ALA A 287 -30.22 6.35 -5.06
N SER A 288 -30.07 7.67 -5.07
CA SER A 288 -28.83 8.34 -4.63
C SER A 288 -28.42 7.87 -3.23
N ALA A 289 -27.12 7.84 -2.97
CA ALA A 289 -26.63 7.58 -1.62
C ALA A 289 -27.17 8.65 -0.63
N PRO A 290 -27.46 8.28 0.63
CA PRO A 290 -27.86 9.25 1.64
C PRO A 290 -26.76 10.29 1.90
N GLU A 291 -27.16 11.54 2.11
CA GLU A 291 -26.27 12.64 2.46
C GLU A 291 -25.71 12.43 3.88
N SER A 292 -24.38 12.34 3.99
CA SER A 292 -23.70 12.11 5.28
C SER A 292 -22.89 13.32 5.76
N GLY A 293 -23.29 14.53 5.37
CA GLY A 293 -22.69 15.79 5.82
C GLY A 293 -21.26 16.03 5.31
N LEU A 294 -20.90 15.46 4.15
CA LEU A 294 -19.60 15.65 3.50
C LEU A 294 -19.48 17.01 2.80
N LEU A 295 -20.61 17.58 2.39
CA LEU A 295 -20.68 18.87 1.71
C LEU A 295 -21.22 19.92 2.67
N SER A 296 -20.67 21.13 2.62
CA SER A 296 -21.29 22.29 3.25
C SER A 296 -22.65 22.54 2.59
N LYS A 297 -23.70 22.76 3.38
CA LYS A 297 -24.96 23.28 2.85
C LYS A 297 -24.66 24.64 2.20
N VAL A 298 -24.73 24.69 0.87
CA VAL A 298 -24.65 25.92 0.08
C VAL A 298 -25.95 26.70 0.26
#